data_AF-A7S9W5-F1
#
_entry.id   AF-A7S9W5-F1
#
_cell.length_a   1.000
_cell.length_b   1.000
_cell.length_c   1.000
_cell.angle_alpha   90.00
_cell.angle_beta   90.00
_cell.angle_gamma   90.00
#
_symmetry.space_group_name_H-M   'P 1'
#
loop_
_entity.id
_entity.type
_entity.pdbx_description
1 polymer ?
#
loop_
_entity_poly.entity_id
_entity_poly.type
_entity_poly.pdbx_seq_one_letter_code
_entity_poly.pdbx_strand_id
1 'polypeptide(L)'
;MSDDAFKTHFVSLPVCLAKGTVALTRYVLSWLERQFDCRITPMVFSPSELSWYSSLWAGTVPKESEHLLELCYKVPTGIRGLRQITLSVNASDARELWECMHPSDSDIFNEEESVFFMHSLESHFYHHFKISLGSMSLSRIANSLVFIGGEGRLKILHAGYVRHVLQQITQAAAEREILARL
;
A
#
# COMPACT_ATOMS: atom_id res chain seq x y z
N MET A 1 12.10 -7.37 37.01
CA MET A 1 12.02 -5.92 36.68
C MET A 1 11.35 -5.84 35.34
N SER A 2 10.13 -5.31 35.30
CA SER A 2 9.26 -5.29 34.13
C SER A 2 9.82 -4.38 33.02
N ASP A 3 9.88 -4.91 31.79
CA ASP A 3 10.27 -4.20 30.57
C ASP A 3 9.45 -2.91 30.30
N ASP A 4 8.32 -2.74 30.96
CA ASP A 4 7.44 -1.57 30.81
C ASP A 4 8.05 -0.26 31.33
N ALA A 5 9.04 -0.29 32.24
CA ALA A 5 9.62 0.93 32.80
C ALA A 5 10.54 1.69 31.81
N PHE A 6 11.05 1.02 30.76
CA PHE A 6 11.94 1.64 29.77
C PHE A 6 11.22 2.16 28.52
N LYS A 7 9.99 1.70 28.25
CA LYS A 7 9.21 2.14 27.06
C LYS A 7 8.73 3.59 27.13
N THR A 8 8.59 4.17 28.32
CA THR A 8 8.12 5.55 28.51
C THR A 8 9.13 6.62 28.09
N HIS A 9 10.39 6.26 27.86
CA HIS A 9 11.45 7.21 27.46
C HIS A 9 11.95 7.05 26.02
N PHE A 10 11.42 6.09 25.25
CA PHE A 10 11.84 5.86 23.88
C PHE A 10 10.79 6.35 22.88
N VAL A 11 11.12 7.39 22.12
CA VAL A 11 10.27 7.86 21.02
C VAL A 11 10.57 7.01 19.78
N SER A 12 9.68 6.10 19.41
CA SER A 12 9.77 5.36 18.15
C SER A 12 9.09 6.14 17.02
N LEU A 13 9.85 6.42 15.96
CA LEU A 13 9.37 7.06 14.71
C LEU A 13 9.62 6.09 13.54
N PRO A 14 8.77 5.07 13.35
CA PRO A 14 9.06 3.95 12.47
C PRO A 14 8.96 4.29 10.97
N VAL A 15 8.48 5.49 10.63
CA VAL A 15 8.30 5.95 9.25
C VAL A 15 8.99 7.30 9.04
N CYS A 16 9.85 7.35 8.03
CA CYS A 16 10.46 8.58 7.53
C CYS A 16 10.01 8.81 6.08
N LEU A 17 9.36 9.96 5.82
CA LEU A 17 9.02 10.38 4.46
C LEU A 17 9.96 11.49 4.00
N ALA A 18 10.59 11.28 2.85
CA ALA A 18 11.48 12.25 2.25
C ALA A 18 11.12 12.51 0.78
N LYS A 19 11.06 13.79 0.40
CA LYS A 19 10.84 14.26 -0.97
C LYS A 19 11.90 15.28 -1.33
N GLY A 20 12.74 14.96 -2.31
CA GLY A 20 13.85 15.81 -2.72
C GLY A 20 14.71 15.14 -3.78
N THR A 21 15.80 15.80 -4.18
CA THR A 21 16.80 15.17 -5.04
C THR A 21 17.48 14.02 -4.31
N VAL A 22 17.93 13.00 -5.05
CA VAL A 22 18.61 11.83 -4.46
C VAL A 22 19.79 12.25 -3.58
N ALA A 23 20.57 13.23 -4.03
CA ALA A 23 21.73 13.72 -3.30
C ALA A 23 21.34 14.37 -1.96
N LEU A 24 20.36 15.28 -1.96
CA LEU A 24 19.91 15.98 -0.76
C LEU A 24 19.25 15.02 0.23
N THR A 25 18.33 14.18 -0.25
CA THR A 25 17.66 13.18 0.59
C THR A 25 18.68 12.26 1.25
N ARG A 26 19.64 11.72 0.49
CA ARG A 26 20.69 10.86 1.06
C ARG A 26 21.52 11.59 2.12
N TYR A 27 21.91 12.84 1.88
CA TYR A 27 22.65 13.62 2.85
C TYR A 27 21.88 13.83 4.16
N VAL A 28 20.60 14.23 4.06
CA VAL A 28 19.73 14.47 5.22
C VAL A 28 19.48 13.17 5.99
N LEU A 29 19.15 12.07 5.30
CA LEU A 29 18.91 10.78 5.95
C LEU A 29 20.17 10.27 6.65
N SER A 30 21.35 10.33 6.02
CA SER A 30 22.62 9.94 6.67
C SER A 30 23.04 10.88 7.81
N TRP A 31 22.56 12.12 7.83
CA TRP A 31 22.72 13.00 8.98
C TRP A 31 21.79 12.57 10.13
N LEU A 32 20.52 12.27 9.84
CA LEU A 32 19.56 11.76 10.83
C LEU A 32 20.05 10.47 11.49
N GLU A 33 20.50 9.50 10.70
CA GLU A 33 21.05 8.23 11.20
C GLU A 33 22.21 8.46 12.19
N ARG A 34 23.09 9.44 11.91
CA ARG A 34 24.22 9.78 12.79
C ARG A 34 23.81 10.56 14.04
N GLN A 35 22.80 11.43 13.97
CA GLN A 35 22.39 12.25 15.11
C GLN A 35 21.52 11.49 16.10
N PHE A 36 20.69 10.57 15.60
CA PHE A 36 19.71 9.85 16.40
C PHE A 36 20.09 8.38 16.64
N ASP A 37 21.31 7.98 16.26
CA ASP A 37 21.82 6.60 16.34
C ASP A 37 20.79 5.59 15.82
N CYS A 38 20.23 5.88 14.65
CA CYS A 38 19.15 5.11 14.04
C CYS A 38 19.53 4.63 12.63
N ARG A 39 18.70 3.75 12.08
CA ARG A 39 18.84 3.25 10.71
C ARG A 39 17.58 3.55 9.93
N ILE A 40 17.74 4.16 8.75
CA ILE A 40 16.64 4.45 7.84
C ILE A 40 16.80 3.56 6.60
N THR A 41 15.89 2.61 6.44
CA THR A 41 15.88 1.69 5.30
C THR A 41 14.62 1.90 4.44
N PRO A 42 14.67 1.58 3.14
CA PRO A 42 13.48 1.62 2.30
C PRO A 42 12.40 0.66 2.82
N MET A 43 11.18 1.16 3.00
CA MET A 43 10.01 0.34 3.30
C MET A 43 9.48 -0.27 2.00
N VAL A 44 9.79 -1.54 1.75
CA VAL A 44 9.31 -2.28 0.57
C VAL A 44 7.94 -2.88 0.87
N PHE A 45 7.02 -2.87 -0.10
CA PHE A 45 5.71 -3.53 0.00
C PHE A 45 5.65 -4.74 -0.93
N SER A 46 5.25 -5.88 -0.39
CA SER A 46 5.01 -7.10 -1.15
C SER A 46 3.77 -6.95 -2.04
N PRO A 47 3.60 -7.82 -3.06
CA PRO A 47 2.36 -7.86 -3.84
C PRO A 47 1.11 -8.06 -2.96
N SER A 48 1.19 -8.88 -1.90
CA SER A 48 0.08 -9.12 -0.98
C SER A 48 -0.27 -7.88 -0.16
N GLU A 49 0.73 -7.13 0.32
CA GLU A 49 0.50 -5.88 1.03
C GLU A 49 -0.09 -4.80 0.11
N LEU A 50 0.36 -4.73 -1.14
CA LEU A 50 -0.23 -3.84 -2.13
C LEU A 50 -1.70 -4.22 -2.42
N SER A 51 -1.99 -5.51 -2.54
CA SER A 51 -3.37 -6.02 -2.68
C SER A 51 -4.23 -5.62 -1.50
N TRP A 52 -3.71 -5.77 -0.27
CA TRP A 52 -4.36 -5.35 0.97
C TRP A 52 -4.67 -3.85 0.98
N TYR A 53 -3.69 -2.99 0.72
CA TYR A 53 -3.93 -1.54 0.70
C TYR A 53 -4.88 -1.11 -0.41
N SER A 54 -4.84 -1.77 -1.57
CA SER A 54 -5.76 -1.50 -2.67
C SER A 54 -7.21 -1.77 -2.28
N SER A 55 -7.49 -2.96 -1.75
CA SER A 55 -8.83 -3.37 -1.35
C SER A 55 -9.33 -2.55 -0.17
N LEU A 56 -8.49 -2.33 0.84
CA LEU A 56 -8.80 -1.50 2.02
C LEU A 56 -9.20 -0.07 1.61
N TRP A 57 -8.47 0.54 0.69
CA TRP A 57 -8.73 1.91 0.29
C TRP A 57 -9.81 2.07 -0.76
N ALA A 58 -10.15 1.03 -1.52
CA ALA A 58 -11.30 1.06 -2.44
C ALA A 58 -12.60 1.45 -1.70
N GLY A 59 -12.77 0.97 -0.47
CA GLY A 59 -13.88 1.33 0.41
C GLY A 59 -13.86 2.77 0.94
N THR A 60 -12.78 3.52 0.78
CA THR A 60 -12.64 4.88 1.33
C THR A 60 -12.83 5.98 0.29
N VAL A 61 -12.90 5.61 -0.99
CA VAL A 61 -13.08 6.56 -2.09
C VAL A 61 -14.53 7.07 -2.10
N PRO A 62 -14.78 8.39 -2.29
CA PRO A 62 -16.13 8.92 -2.41
C PRO A 62 -16.90 8.26 -3.56
N LYS A 63 -18.20 7.99 -3.37
CA LYS A 63 -19.05 7.32 -4.38
C LYS A 63 -19.10 8.09 -5.71
N GLU A 64 -19.04 9.41 -5.65
CA GLU A 64 -19.07 10.31 -6.81
C GLU A 64 -17.69 10.54 -7.46
N SER A 65 -16.68 9.76 -7.07
CA SER A 65 -15.32 9.91 -7.60
C SER A 65 -15.23 9.45 -9.06
N GLU A 66 -14.94 10.39 -9.98
CA GLU A 66 -14.61 10.11 -11.38
C GLU A 66 -13.18 9.55 -11.59
N HIS A 67 -12.41 9.41 -10.51
CA HIS A 67 -11.05 8.89 -10.57
C HIS A 67 -11.01 7.37 -10.78
N LEU A 68 -9.82 6.87 -11.15
CA LEU A 68 -9.57 5.45 -11.38
C LEU A 68 -8.91 4.79 -10.17
N LEU A 69 -9.26 3.54 -9.92
CA LEU A 69 -8.40 2.57 -9.22
C LEU A 69 -7.47 1.93 -10.25
N GLU A 70 -6.17 2.07 -10.06
CA GLU A 70 -5.14 1.51 -10.94
C GLU A 70 -4.30 0.45 -10.22
N LEU A 71 -4.21 -0.74 -10.82
CA LEU A 71 -3.39 -1.86 -10.37
C LEU A 71 -2.34 -2.17 -11.44
N CYS A 72 -1.06 -1.99 -11.11
CA CYS A 72 0.04 -2.17 -12.05
C CYS A 72 0.84 -3.42 -11.72
N TYR A 73 0.77 -4.40 -12.62
CA TYR A 73 1.42 -5.70 -12.51
C TYR A 73 2.69 -5.74 -13.35
N LYS A 74 3.78 -6.24 -12.76
CA LYS A 74 5.03 -6.55 -13.46
C LYS A 74 4.91 -7.92 -14.12
N VAL A 75 5.21 -7.98 -15.40
CA VAL A 75 5.18 -9.21 -16.18
C VAL A 75 6.43 -10.05 -15.88
N PRO A 76 6.31 -11.38 -15.73
CA PRO A 76 7.46 -12.26 -15.52
C PRO A 76 8.54 -12.11 -16.61
N THR A 77 9.81 -12.21 -16.22
CA THR A 77 10.98 -11.98 -17.09
C THR A 77 11.06 -12.93 -18.29
N GLY A 78 10.35 -14.06 -18.26
CA GLY A 78 10.26 -15.01 -19.38
C GLY A 78 9.47 -14.48 -20.58
N ILE A 79 8.61 -13.47 -20.40
CA ILE A 79 7.80 -12.89 -21.47
C ILE A 79 8.55 -11.71 -22.08
N ARG A 80 8.89 -11.81 -23.37
CA ARG A 80 9.57 -10.75 -24.12
C ARG A 80 8.58 -9.73 -24.67
N GLY A 81 8.98 -8.47 -24.73
CA GLY A 81 8.20 -7.38 -25.34
C GLY A 81 7.14 -6.73 -24.45
N LEU A 82 6.81 -7.33 -23.30
CA LEU A 82 5.85 -6.78 -22.34
C LEU A 82 6.49 -6.67 -20.96
N ARG A 83 6.48 -5.47 -20.36
CA ARG A 83 7.10 -5.21 -19.05
C ARG A 83 6.09 -5.11 -17.92
N GLN A 84 4.94 -4.52 -18.19
CA GLN A 84 3.90 -4.27 -17.20
C GLN A 84 2.53 -4.26 -17.85
N ILE A 85 1.51 -4.58 -17.08
CA ILE A 85 0.09 -4.41 -17.41
C ILE A 85 -0.54 -3.56 -16.32
N THR A 86 -1.42 -2.64 -16.71
CA THR A 86 -2.19 -1.83 -15.77
C THR A 86 -3.67 -2.13 -15.97
N LEU A 87 -4.33 -2.58 -14.90
CA LEU A 87 -5.77 -2.65 -14.80
C LEU A 87 -6.26 -1.32 -14.21
N SER A 88 -7.12 -0.63 -14.95
CA SER A 88 -7.77 0.61 -14.51
C SER A 88 -9.27 0.39 -14.45
N VAL A 89 -9.88 0.70 -13.30
CA VAL A 89 -11.32 0.56 -13.04
C VAL A 89 -11.83 1.88 -12.51
N ASN A 90 -13.05 2.30 -12.84
CA ASN A 90 -13.64 3.48 -12.20
C ASN A 90 -13.72 3.25 -10.69
N ALA A 91 -13.40 4.27 -9.90
CA ALA A 91 -13.43 4.14 -8.46
C ALA A 91 -14.85 3.89 -7.92
N SER A 92 -15.89 4.41 -8.59
CA SER A 92 -17.29 4.11 -8.29
C SER A 92 -17.58 2.61 -8.41
N ASP A 93 -17.18 1.98 -9.52
CA ASP A 93 -17.44 0.57 -9.79
C ASP A 93 -16.66 -0.33 -8.82
N ALA A 94 -15.41 0.06 -8.51
CA ALA A 94 -14.60 -0.61 -7.50
C ALA A 94 -15.22 -0.46 -6.09
N ARG A 95 -15.79 0.70 -5.76
CA ARG A 95 -16.49 0.95 -4.49
C ARG A 95 -17.75 0.10 -4.37
N GLU A 96 -18.56 0.01 -5.43
CA GLU A 96 -19.76 -0.83 -5.47
C GLU A 96 -19.41 -2.32 -5.29
N LEU A 97 -18.36 -2.78 -5.97
CA LEU A 97 -17.85 -4.14 -5.80
C LEU A 97 -17.42 -4.39 -4.34
N TRP A 98 -16.73 -3.44 -3.74
CA TRP A 98 -16.31 -3.50 -2.34
C TRP A 98 -17.52 -3.55 -1.39
N GLU A 99 -18.55 -2.73 -1.62
CA GLU A 99 -19.79 -2.71 -0.81
C GLU A 99 -20.61 -4.00 -0.93
N CYS A 100 -20.52 -4.71 -2.06
CA CYS A 100 -21.17 -6.03 -2.22
C CYS A 100 -20.49 -7.13 -1.40
N MET A 101 -19.23 -6.95 -1.04
CA MET A 101 -18.42 -7.93 -0.31
C MET A 101 -18.38 -7.63 1.18
N HIS A 102 -18.39 -6.34 1.53
CA HIS A 102 -18.26 -5.90 2.91
C HIS A 102 -19.63 -5.79 3.60
N PRO A 103 -19.87 -6.55 4.70
CA PRO A 103 -21.11 -6.47 5.45
C PRO A 103 -21.34 -5.06 5.99
N SER A 104 -22.56 -4.53 5.81
CA SER A 104 -22.90 -3.16 6.23
C SER A 104 -22.89 -2.95 7.75
N ASP A 105 -22.81 -4.02 8.53
CA ASP A 105 -22.79 -4.05 9.99
C ASP A 105 -21.39 -4.26 10.59
N SER A 106 -20.36 -4.41 9.75
CA SER A 106 -18.96 -4.54 10.19
C SER A 106 -18.19 -3.25 9.90
N ASP A 107 -17.46 -2.75 10.90
CA ASP A 107 -16.45 -1.70 10.69
C ASP A 107 -15.06 -2.29 10.35
N ILE A 108 -14.94 -3.62 10.40
CA ILE A 108 -13.67 -4.34 10.28
C ILE A 108 -13.60 -4.99 8.90
N PHE A 109 -12.72 -4.45 8.06
CA PHE A 109 -12.32 -5.07 6.80
C PHE A 109 -11.24 -6.12 7.06
N ASN A 110 -11.39 -7.33 6.53
CA ASN A 110 -10.54 -8.49 6.82
C ASN A 110 -9.82 -9.04 5.57
N GLU A 111 -8.86 -9.95 5.79
CA GLU A 111 -8.00 -10.50 4.74
C GLU A 111 -8.77 -11.30 3.69
N GLU A 112 -9.81 -12.04 4.08
CA GLU A 112 -10.62 -12.83 3.15
C GLU A 112 -11.38 -11.92 2.17
N GLU A 113 -11.96 -10.82 2.67
CA GLU A 113 -12.61 -9.79 1.85
C GLU A 113 -11.61 -9.16 0.87
N SER A 114 -10.38 -8.87 1.32
CA SER A 114 -9.32 -8.38 0.46
C SER A 114 -8.98 -9.35 -0.68
N VAL A 115 -8.82 -10.63 -0.37
CA VAL A 115 -8.53 -11.67 -1.38
C VAL A 115 -9.68 -11.79 -2.37
N PHE A 116 -10.93 -11.81 -1.89
CA PHE A 116 -12.11 -11.94 -2.74
C PHE A 116 -12.30 -10.71 -3.66
N PHE A 117 -12.06 -9.51 -3.14
CA PHE A 117 -12.08 -8.27 -3.92
C PHE A 117 -11.08 -8.31 -5.08
N MET A 118 -9.82 -8.62 -4.78
CA MET A 118 -8.76 -8.68 -5.79
C MET A 118 -9.03 -9.79 -6.81
N HIS A 119 -9.44 -10.97 -6.36
CA HIS A 119 -9.80 -12.08 -7.23
C HIS A 119 -10.95 -11.73 -8.18
N SER A 120 -11.94 -10.96 -7.73
CA SER A 120 -13.08 -10.54 -8.56
C SER A 120 -12.63 -9.61 -9.70
N LEU A 121 -11.76 -8.63 -9.40
CA LEU A 121 -11.17 -7.75 -10.40
C LEU A 121 -10.34 -8.53 -11.43
N GLU A 122 -9.48 -9.44 -10.96
CA GLU A 122 -8.62 -10.26 -11.81
C GLU A 122 -9.42 -11.25 -12.66
N SER A 123 -10.48 -11.85 -12.11
CA SER A 123 -11.38 -12.75 -12.83
C SER A 123 -12.15 -12.03 -13.93
N HIS A 124 -12.65 -10.82 -13.64
CA HIS A 124 -13.29 -9.97 -14.64
C HIS A 124 -12.31 -9.61 -15.78
N PHE A 125 -11.08 -9.21 -15.45
CA PHE A 125 -10.06 -8.93 -16.45
C PHE A 125 -9.72 -10.17 -17.29
N TYR A 126 -9.54 -11.33 -16.65
CA TYR A 126 -9.30 -12.59 -17.35
C TYR A 126 -10.46 -12.97 -18.27
N HIS A 127 -11.70 -12.76 -17.85
CA HIS A 127 -12.88 -13.04 -18.66
C HIS A 127 -12.82 -12.32 -20.02
N HIS A 128 -12.45 -11.04 -20.03
CA HIS A 128 -12.41 -10.20 -21.23
C HIS A 128 -11.12 -10.34 -22.04
N PHE A 129 -9.96 -10.37 -21.38
CA PHE A 129 -8.67 -10.28 -22.05
C PHE A 129 -7.92 -11.61 -22.15
N LYS A 130 -8.37 -12.65 -21.44
CA LYS A 130 -7.71 -13.96 -21.33
C LYS A 130 -6.26 -13.87 -20.83
N ILE A 131 -5.96 -12.86 -20.02
CA ILE A 131 -4.66 -12.63 -19.40
C ILE A 131 -4.79 -12.83 -17.89
N SER A 132 -4.00 -13.74 -17.33
CA SER A 132 -4.01 -14.03 -15.88
C SER A 132 -3.14 -13.02 -15.12
N LEU A 133 -3.78 -12.02 -14.50
CA LEU A 133 -3.09 -11.02 -13.68
C LEU A 133 -2.53 -11.61 -12.37
N GLY A 134 -3.25 -12.53 -11.73
CA GLY A 134 -2.80 -13.21 -10.51
C GLY A 134 -1.53 -14.06 -10.68
N SER A 135 -1.12 -14.35 -11.92
CA SER A 135 0.17 -14.99 -12.23
C SER A 135 1.33 -14.00 -12.38
N MET A 136 1.07 -12.70 -12.21
CA MET A 136 2.04 -11.61 -12.28
C MET A 136 2.28 -11.02 -10.89
N SER A 137 3.24 -10.10 -10.75
CA SER A 137 3.50 -9.46 -9.46
C SER A 137 2.91 -8.05 -9.43
N LEU A 138 1.91 -7.83 -8.57
CA LEU A 138 1.43 -6.48 -8.29
C LEU A 138 2.58 -5.65 -7.74
N SER A 139 2.83 -4.50 -8.36
CA SER A 139 4.02 -3.69 -8.11
C SER A 139 3.73 -2.27 -7.70
N ARG A 140 2.50 -1.81 -7.95
CA ARG A 140 2.07 -0.44 -7.68
C ARG A 140 0.56 -0.36 -7.73
N ILE A 141 0.00 0.43 -6.83
CA ILE A 141 -1.42 0.76 -6.75
C ILE A 141 -1.59 2.28 -6.75
N ALA A 142 -2.68 2.77 -7.32
CA ALA A 142 -3.04 4.18 -7.26
C ALA A 142 -4.55 4.36 -7.26
N ASN A 143 -5.02 5.37 -6.55
CA ASN A 143 -6.39 5.88 -6.65
C ASN A 143 -6.39 7.41 -6.46
N SER A 144 -7.57 8.01 -6.32
CA SER A 144 -7.73 9.46 -6.07
C SER A 144 -7.09 9.95 -4.77
N LEU A 145 -6.90 9.07 -3.80
CA LEU A 145 -6.43 9.41 -2.45
C LEU A 145 -4.93 9.21 -2.31
N VAL A 146 -4.39 8.15 -2.92
CA VAL A 146 -3.06 7.66 -2.60
C VAL A 146 -2.45 6.84 -3.74
N PHE A 147 -1.13 6.90 -3.81
CA PHE A 147 -0.29 6.07 -4.66
C PHE A 147 0.73 5.35 -3.78
N ILE A 148 0.86 4.04 -3.96
CA ILE A 148 1.93 3.23 -3.38
C ILE A 148 2.63 2.42 -4.47
N GLY A 149 3.96 2.53 -4.53
CA GLY A 149 4.83 1.61 -5.26
C GLY A 149 5.48 0.61 -4.31
N GLY A 150 5.65 -0.63 -4.76
CA GLY A 150 6.29 -1.71 -4.00
C GLY A 150 7.71 -1.37 -3.53
N GLU A 151 8.38 -0.44 -4.19
CA GLU A 151 9.70 0.08 -3.80
C GLU A 151 9.68 1.09 -2.63
N GLY A 152 8.51 1.37 -2.04
CA GLY A 152 8.36 2.30 -0.93
C GLY A 152 8.00 3.73 -1.31
N ARG A 153 7.63 3.98 -2.56
CA ARG A 153 7.13 5.30 -2.98
C ARG A 153 5.70 5.49 -2.51
N LEU A 154 5.47 6.47 -1.65
CA LEU A 154 4.16 6.90 -1.20
C LEU A 154 3.86 8.31 -1.73
N LYS A 155 2.66 8.52 -2.29
CA LYS A 155 2.11 9.87 -2.50
C LYS A 155 0.70 9.89 -1.95
N ILE A 156 0.40 10.90 -1.15
CA ILE A 156 -0.96 11.17 -0.66
C ILE A 156 -1.47 12.37 -1.44
N LEU A 157 -2.54 12.17 -2.19
CA LEU A 157 -3.08 13.12 -3.16
C LEU A 157 -4.16 14.02 -2.53
N HIS A 158 -4.77 13.57 -1.43
CA HIS A 158 -5.79 14.32 -0.72
C HIS A 158 -5.41 14.59 0.74
N ALA A 159 -5.33 15.87 1.13
CA ALA A 159 -4.86 16.30 2.46
C ALA A 159 -5.67 15.70 3.61
N GLY A 160 -6.99 15.54 3.43
CA GLY A 160 -7.89 14.96 4.44
C GLY A 160 -7.57 13.50 4.81
N TYR A 161 -6.85 12.77 3.93
CA TYR A 161 -6.51 11.36 4.16
C TYR A 161 -5.08 11.16 4.66
N VAL A 162 -4.30 12.24 4.81
CA VAL A 162 -2.90 12.15 5.24
C VAL A 162 -2.78 11.43 6.57
N ARG A 163 -3.59 11.82 7.56
CA ARG A 163 -3.56 11.19 8.89
C ARG A 163 -3.90 9.69 8.80
N HIS A 164 -4.95 9.34 8.08
CA HIS A 164 -5.43 7.97 7.96
C HIS A 164 -4.38 7.06 7.28
N VAL A 165 -3.84 7.49 6.14
CA VAL A 165 -2.81 6.74 5.42
C VAL A 165 -1.54 6.61 6.27
N LEU A 166 -1.07 7.70 6.89
CA LEU A 166 0.13 7.65 7.72
C LEU A 166 -0.05 6.75 8.95
N GLN A 167 -1.23 6.74 9.57
CA GLN A 167 -1.52 5.84 10.69
C GLN A 167 -1.37 4.38 10.28
N GLN A 168 -1.96 3.97 9.14
CA GLN A 168 -1.89 2.60 8.65
C GLN A 168 -0.46 2.18 8.25
N ILE A 169 0.29 3.07 7.59
CA ILE A 169 1.69 2.78 7.20
C ILE A 169 2.60 2.73 8.44
N THR A 170 2.37 3.60 9.42
CA THR A 170 3.11 3.61 10.69
C THR A 170 2.85 2.34 11.49
N GLN A 171 1.60 1.90 11.55
CA GLN A 171 1.22 0.66 12.21
C GLN A 171 1.89 -0.55 11.54
N ALA A 172 1.81 -0.65 10.20
CA ALA A 172 2.46 -1.73 9.46
C ALA A 172 3.98 -1.74 9.64
N ALA A 173 4.62 -0.56 9.69
CA ALA A 173 6.05 -0.46 9.96
C ALA A 173 6.41 -0.93 11.39
N ALA A 174 5.60 -0.57 12.38
CA ALA A 174 5.80 -0.99 13.77
C ALA A 174 5.63 -2.51 13.95
N GLU A 175 4.62 -3.11 13.31
CA GLU A 175 4.38 -4.56 13.33
C GLU A 175 5.57 -5.32 12.72
N ARG A 176 6.12 -4.84 11.60
CA ARG A 176 7.33 -5.43 10.99
C ARG A 176 8.55 -5.33 11.90
N GLU A 177 8.74 -4.22 12.60
CA GLU A 177 9.86 -4.03 13.53
C GLU A 177 9.78 -5.03 14.69
N ILE A 178 8.57 -5.28 15.20
CA ILE A 178 8.34 -6.29 16.25
C ILE A 178 8.66 -7.69 15.72
N LEU A 179 8.15 -8.05 14.54
CA LEU A 179 8.39 -9.37 13.93
C LEU A 179 9.86 -9.60 13.59
N ALA A 180 10.61 -8.57 13.18
CA ALA A 180 12.03 -8.67 12.89
C ALA A 180 12.93 -8.83 14.13
N ARG A 181 12.37 -8.60 15.34
CA ARG A 181 13.06 -8.78 16.63
C ARG A 181 12.83 -10.16 17.25
N LEU A 182 11.87 -10.93 16.75
CA LEU A 182 11.57 -12.31 17.16
C LEU A 182 12.41 -13.30 16.37
#